data_AF-A0A662U4Z4-F1
#
_entry.id   AF-A0A662U4Z4-F1
#
_cell.length_a   1.000
_cell.length_b   1.000
_cell.length_c   1.000
_cell.angle_alpha   90.00
_cell.angle_beta   90.00
_cell.angle_gamma   90.00
#
_symmetry.space_group_name_H-M   'P 1'
#
loop_
_entity.id
_entity.type
_entity.pdbx_description
1 polymer ?
#
loop_
_entity_poly.entity_id
_entity_poly.type
_entity_poly.pdbx_seq_one_letter_code
_entity_poly.pdbx_strand_id
1 'polypeptide(L)'
;MSTASILVIGALTNDIVSNKVRIGGPAYFITSSLAYLDAVPTVITNSYELLNVIRLTCVNKYVYAPKDGTVFVFEIKEVGELRELRLIKRAPTIDPLIRDLISKWVSSNVKFSVAIVSPVFNEVSDEVVAELKRVADYVVVDMQGFVRRCENSQ
;
A
#
# COMPACT_ATOMS: atom_id res chain seq x y z
N MET A 1 -0.98 -5.37 -27.89
CA MET A 1 -1.78 -5.74 -26.71
C MET A 1 -1.96 -4.48 -25.89
N SER A 2 -3.18 -4.11 -25.48
CA SER A 2 -3.35 -3.01 -24.52
C SER A 2 -2.70 -3.44 -23.20
N THR A 3 -1.73 -2.68 -22.71
CA THR A 3 -1.17 -2.89 -21.38
C THR A 3 -2.29 -2.75 -20.35
N ALA A 4 -2.45 -3.76 -19.49
CA ALA A 4 -3.44 -3.72 -18.43
C ALA A 4 -3.14 -2.54 -17.49
N SER A 5 -4.13 -1.69 -17.22
CA SER A 5 -3.97 -0.58 -16.27
C SER A 5 -4.14 -1.12 -14.84
N ILE A 6 -3.09 -0.97 -14.03
CA ILE A 6 -3.04 -1.55 -12.68
C ILE A 6 -3.07 -0.41 -11.66
N LEU A 7 -3.97 -0.51 -10.67
CA LEU A 7 -3.98 0.30 -9.46
C LEU A 7 -3.41 -0.54 -8.31
N VAL A 8 -2.42 -0.01 -7.59
CA VAL A 8 -1.88 -0.60 -6.36
C VAL A 8 -2.23 0.30 -5.20
N ILE A 9 -2.85 -0.27 -4.17
CA ILE A 9 -3.13 0.39 -2.90
C ILE A 9 -2.40 -0.41 -1.83
N GLY A 10 -1.39 0.18 -1.23
CA GLY A 10 -0.62 -0.50 -0.19
C GLY A 10 0.26 0.44 0.61
N ALA A 11 0.66 -0.01 1.79
CA ALA A 11 1.55 0.77 2.63
C ALA A 11 3.03 0.62 2.24
N LEU A 12 3.77 1.69 2.47
CA LEU A 12 5.19 1.65 2.75
C LEU A 12 5.40 1.46 4.26
N THR A 13 6.47 0.75 4.61
CA THR A 13 6.89 0.52 5.99
C THR A 13 8.37 0.88 6.18
N ASN A 14 8.72 1.25 7.40
CA ASN A 14 10.08 1.24 7.90
C ASN A 14 10.22 0.06 8.86
N ASP A 15 10.98 -0.94 8.44
CA ASP A 15 11.19 -2.17 9.17
C ASP A 15 12.55 -2.12 9.89
N ILE A 16 12.54 -2.21 11.21
CA ILE A 16 13.73 -2.27 12.04
C ILE A 16 14.14 -3.75 12.17
N VAL A 17 15.27 -4.10 11.54
CA VAL A 17 15.85 -5.46 11.55
C VAL A 17 17.29 -5.35 12.03
N SER A 18 17.63 -6.02 13.13
CA SER A 18 18.99 -5.99 13.72
C SER A 18 19.53 -4.55 13.88
N ASN A 19 18.71 -3.65 14.44
CA ASN A 19 18.99 -2.22 14.64
C ASN A 19 19.23 -1.40 13.35
N LYS A 20 18.86 -1.94 12.17
CA LYS A 20 18.91 -1.22 10.89
C LYS A 20 17.51 -0.99 10.36
N VAL A 21 17.25 0.22 9.87
CA VAL A 21 16.00 0.55 9.19
C VAL A 21 16.08 0.11 7.74
N ARG A 22 15.05 -0.61 7.28
CA ARG A 22 14.85 -0.99 5.88
C ARG A 22 13.49 -0.50 5.41
N ILE A 23 13.41 -0.03 4.18
CA ILE A 23 12.14 0.34 3.57
C ILE A 23 11.49 -0.93 3.04
N GLY A 24 10.21 -1.10 3.34
CA GLY A 24 9.44 -2.27 2.97
C GLY A 24 7.98 -1.94 2.70
N GLY A 25 7.14 -2.93 2.96
CA GLY A 25 5.71 -2.84 2.77
C GLY A 25 5.23 -3.24 1.37
N PRO A 26 3.95 -3.59 1.23
CA PRO A 26 3.40 -4.09 -0.02
C PRO A 26 3.54 -3.13 -1.20
N ALA A 27 3.41 -1.82 -0.99
CA ALA A 27 3.56 -0.86 -2.08
C ALA A 27 4.97 -0.91 -2.70
N TYR A 28 6.01 -1.10 -1.88
CA TYR A 28 7.37 -1.24 -2.38
C TYR A 28 7.54 -2.54 -3.19
N PHE A 29 7.15 -3.68 -2.61
CA PHE A 29 7.39 -4.98 -3.25
C PHE A 29 6.53 -5.21 -4.50
N ILE A 30 5.24 -4.87 -4.45
CA ILE A 30 4.32 -5.03 -5.58
C ILE A 30 4.77 -4.13 -6.75
N THR A 31 5.05 -2.85 -6.47
CA THR A 31 5.46 -1.92 -7.55
C THR A 31 6.80 -2.33 -8.16
N SER A 32 7.78 -2.72 -7.34
CA SER A 32 9.07 -3.21 -7.84
C SER A 32 8.90 -4.46 -8.72
N SER A 33 8.06 -5.40 -8.29
CA SER A 33 7.78 -6.63 -9.05
C SER A 33 7.10 -6.33 -10.38
N LEU A 34 6.16 -5.39 -10.40
CA LEU A 34 5.50 -4.94 -11.63
C LEU A 34 6.48 -4.23 -12.57
N ALA A 35 7.41 -3.44 -12.06
CA ALA A 35 8.45 -2.81 -12.88
C ALA A 35 9.38 -3.84 -13.54
N TYR A 36 9.73 -4.93 -12.85
CA TYR A 36 10.46 -6.05 -13.46
C TYR A 36 9.69 -6.76 -14.58
N LEU A 37 8.37 -6.56 -14.66
CA LEU A 37 7.49 -7.09 -15.71
C LEU A 37 7.11 -6.01 -16.73
N ASP A 38 7.85 -4.89 -16.77
CA ASP A 38 7.60 -3.74 -17.64
C ASP A 38 6.20 -3.10 -17.47
N ALA A 39 5.60 -3.26 -16.28
CA ALA A 39 4.31 -2.67 -15.93
C ALA A 39 4.50 -1.43 -15.04
N VAL A 40 3.76 -0.35 -15.36
CA VAL A 40 3.78 0.90 -14.60
C VAL A 40 2.41 1.11 -13.93
N PRO A 41 2.24 0.73 -12.65
CA PRO A 41 0.96 0.88 -11.97
C PRO A 41 0.69 2.33 -11.59
N THR A 42 -0.57 2.69 -11.36
CA THR A 42 -0.92 3.82 -10.49
C THR A 42 -0.85 3.35 -9.04
N VAL A 43 -0.25 4.13 -8.14
CA VAL A 43 -0.02 3.71 -6.75
C VAL A 43 -0.62 4.71 -5.77
N ILE A 44 -1.37 4.21 -4.79
CA ILE A 44 -1.78 4.94 -3.59
C ILE A 44 -1.06 4.33 -2.39
N THR A 45 -0.40 5.16 -1.59
CA THR A 45 0.31 4.73 -0.39
C THR A 45 0.15 5.69 0.78
N ASN A 46 0.65 5.31 1.95
CA ASN A 46 0.47 6.02 3.23
C ASN A 46 1.53 7.09 3.52
N SER A 47 2.66 7.12 2.80
CA SER A 47 3.77 8.01 3.13
C SER A 47 4.22 8.83 1.93
N TYR A 48 4.12 10.17 2.04
CA TYR A 48 4.69 11.10 1.06
C TYR A 48 6.23 11.11 1.12
N GLU A 49 6.79 11.01 2.33
CA GLU A 49 8.24 11.04 2.58
C GLU A 49 8.99 9.94 1.84
N LEU A 50 8.40 8.75 1.75
CA LEU A 50 9.02 7.59 1.10
C LEU A 50 8.61 7.43 -0.38
N LEU A 51 7.87 8.38 -0.96
CA LEU A 51 7.45 8.34 -2.37
C LEU A 51 8.62 8.25 -3.34
N ASN A 52 9.74 8.90 -3.00
CA ASN A 52 10.91 8.91 -3.86
C ASN A 52 11.43 7.49 -4.11
N VAL A 53 11.26 6.55 -3.17
CA VAL A 53 11.64 5.16 -3.38
C VAL A 53 10.84 4.55 -4.52
N ILE A 54 9.51 4.67 -4.50
CA ILE A 54 8.63 4.14 -5.56
C ILE A 54 8.93 4.83 -6.90
N ARG A 55 9.11 6.15 -6.88
CA ARG A 55 9.40 6.94 -8.09
C ARG A 55 10.74 6.56 -8.72
N LEU A 56 11.78 6.34 -7.91
CA LEU A 56 13.11 5.96 -8.39
C LEU A 56 13.15 4.51 -8.88
N THR A 57 12.42 3.59 -8.24
CA THR A 57 12.41 2.17 -8.64
C THR A 57 11.71 1.95 -9.99
N CYS A 58 10.69 2.75 -10.32
CA CYS A 58 9.80 2.44 -11.44
C CYS A 58 9.56 3.61 -12.43
N VAL A 59 10.23 4.76 -12.27
CA VAL A 59 9.93 6.03 -12.98
C VAL A 59 8.42 6.32 -12.99
N ASN A 60 7.76 6.02 -11.87
CA ASN A 60 6.31 6.06 -11.80
C ASN A 60 5.83 7.48 -11.51
N LYS A 61 5.06 8.06 -12.45
CA LYS A 61 4.51 9.41 -12.32
C LYS A 61 3.20 9.47 -11.55
N TYR A 62 2.51 8.34 -11.40
CA TYR A 62 1.16 8.27 -10.83
C TYR A 62 1.21 7.67 -9.42
N VAL A 63 1.87 8.38 -8.50
CA VAL A 63 1.98 7.97 -7.10
C VAL A 63 1.33 9.02 -6.20
N TYR A 64 0.38 8.59 -5.38
CA TYR A 64 -0.42 9.41 -4.47
C TYR A 64 -0.17 8.99 -3.03
N ALA A 65 0.00 9.96 -2.13
CA ALA A 65 0.08 9.74 -0.70
C ALA A 65 -0.43 10.98 0.06
N PRO A 66 -0.95 10.82 1.29
CA PRO A 66 -1.32 11.96 2.12
C PRO A 66 -0.06 12.78 2.46
N LYS A 67 -0.14 14.11 2.34
CA LYS A 67 1.00 15.02 2.56
C LYS A 67 1.56 14.92 3.99
N ASP A 68 0.67 14.77 4.96
CA ASP A 68 1.01 14.63 6.38
C ASP A 68 1.07 13.15 6.81
N GLY A 69 1.15 12.24 5.85
CA GLY A 69 1.16 10.81 6.07
C GLY A 69 2.43 10.33 6.76
N THR A 70 2.27 9.66 7.91
CA THR A 70 3.38 8.96 8.55
C THR A 70 3.49 7.53 8.05
N VAL A 71 4.70 6.98 8.05
CA VAL A 71 4.95 5.58 7.69
C VAL A 71 4.68 4.65 8.88
N PHE A 72 4.24 3.42 8.61
CA PHE A 72 4.26 2.34 9.59
C PHE A 72 5.71 2.02 9.99
N VAL A 73 5.94 1.80 11.27
CA VAL A 73 7.23 1.29 11.76
C VAL A 73 7.01 -0.05 12.43
N PHE A 74 7.67 -1.08 11.92
CA PHE A 74 7.68 -2.40 12.52
C PHE A 74 9.07 -2.72 13.05
N GLU A 75 9.14 -3.36 14.22
CA GLU A 75 10.33 -4.04 14.68
C GLU A 75 10.18 -5.54 14.37
N ILE A 76 11.20 -6.11 13.73
CA ILE A 76 11.24 -7.53 13.41
C ILE A 76 12.35 -8.16 14.25
N LYS A 77 11.99 -9.16 15.05
CA LYS A 77 12.92 -9.95 15.85
C LYS A 77 12.83 -11.42 15.47
N GLU A 78 13.98 -12.07 15.43
CA GLU A 78 14.07 -13.53 15.34
C GLU A 78 14.29 -14.05 16.77
N VAL A 79 13.36 -14.85 17.26
CA VAL A 79 13.38 -15.45 18.60
C VAL A 79 13.35 -16.97 18.41
N GLY A 80 14.53 -17.59 18.41
CA GLY A 80 14.68 -19.00 18.01
C GLY A 80 14.29 -19.19 16.54
N GLU A 81 13.33 -20.06 16.26
CA GLU A 81 12.78 -20.29 14.91
C GLU A 81 11.57 -19.39 14.59
N LEU A 82 11.15 -18.54 15.53
CA LEU A 82 10.00 -17.67 15.36
C LEU A 82 10.44 -16.29 14.89
N ARG A 83 9.59 -15.69 14.03
CA ARG A 83 9.70 -14.29 13.65
C ARG A 83 8.60 -13.49 14.33
N GLU A 84 8.99 -12.60 15.24
CA GLU A 84 8.08 -11.66 15.88
C GLU A 84 8.04 -10.35 15.10
N LEU A 85 6.83 -9.87 14.85
CA LEU A 85 6.57 -8.57 14.21
C LEU A 85 5.87 -7.67 15.23
N ARG A 86 6.55 -6.64 15.71
CA ARG A 86 6.00 -5.67 16.65
C ARG A 86 5.70 -4.36 15.95
N LEU A 87 4.47 -3.88 16.05
CA LEU A 87 4.09 -2.55 15.58
C LEU A 87 4.63 -1.50 16.55
N ILE A 88 5.58 -0.68 16.10
CA ILE A 88 6.19 0.40 16.89
C ILE A 88 5.46 1.73 16.64
N LYS A 89 5.10 1.99 15.38
CA LYS A 89 4.35 3.20 14.99
C LYS A 89 3.30 2.83 13.96
N ARG A 90 2.07 3.28 14.22
CA ARG A 90 0.94 3.11 13.30
C ARG A 90 0.86 4.29 12.33
N ALA A 91 0.67 4.01 11.04
CA ALA A 91 0.27 5.04 10.08
C ALA A 91 -1.23 5.33 10.18
N PRO A 92 -1.70 6.52 9.76
CA PRO A 92 -3.12 6.81 9.67
C PRO A 92 -3.80 5.94 8.59
N THR A 93 -5.13 5.89 8.63
CA THR A 93 -5.93 5.41 7.49
C THR A 93 -5.65 6.24 6.25
N ILE A 94 -5.69 5.60 5.07
CA ILE A 94 -5.59 6.25 3.77
C ILE A 94 -6.94 6.32 3.04
N ASP A 95 -8.03 5.90 3.69
CA ASP A 95 -9.38 5.87 3.11
C ASP A 95 -9.82 7.23 2.53
N PRO A 96 -9.62 8.39 3.19
CA PRO A 96 -10.06 9.67 2.65
C PRO A 96 -9.40 10.00 1.30
N LEU A 97 -8.11 9.68 1.16
CA LEU A 97 -7.38 9.88 -0.09
C LEU A 97 -7.90 8.95 -1.18
N ILE A 98 -8.12 7.67 -0.86
CA ILE A 98 -8.63 6.69 -1.82
C ILE A 98 -10.01 7.14 -2.34
N ARG A 99 -10.91 7.55 -1.45
CA ARG A 99 -12.27 8.00 -1.81
C ARG A 99 -12.27 9.25 -2.69
N ASP A 100 -11.41 10.23 -2.39
CA ASP A 100 -11.22 11.42 -3.23
C ASP A 100 -10.74 11.03 -4.64
N LEU A 101 -9.75 10.15 -4.75
CA LEU A 101 -9.23 9.67 -6.03
C LEU A 101 -10.27 8.85 -6.81
N ILE A 102 -11.00 7.94 -6.16
CA ILE A 102 -12.11 7.19 -6.78
C ILE A 102 -13.12 8.18 -7.36
N SER A 103 -13.52 9.19 -6.60
CA SER A 103 -14.49 10.19 -7.06
C SER A 103 -14.01 10.93 -8.31
N LYS A 104 -12.74 11.37 -8.33
CA LYS A 104 -12.11 12.03 -9.48
C LYS A 104 -11.97 11.12 -10.70
N TRP A 105 -11.65 9.85 -10.49
CA TRP A 105 -11.52 8.88 -11.59
C TRP A 105 -12.87 8.53 -12.20
N VAL A 106 -13.91 8.38 -11.36
CA VAL A 106 -15.29 8.21 -11.84
C VAL A 106 -15.73 9.41 -12.69
N SER A 107 -15.52 10.64 -12.21
CA SER A 107 -15.91 11.84 -12.99
C SER A 107 -15.13 12.01 -14.29
N SER A 108 -13.94 11.41 -14.37
CA SER A 108 -13.04 11.51 -15.53
C SER A 108 -13.06 10.27 -16.42
N ASN A 109 -13.97 9.32 -16.18
CA ASN A 109 -14.05 8.02 -16.88
C ASN A 109 -12.73 7.23 -16.90
N VAL A 110 -11.90 7.36 -15.84
CA VAL A 110 -10.68 6.57 -15.69
C VAL A 110 -11.04 5.19 -15.14
N LYS A 111 -10.52 4.14 -15.79
CA LYS A 111 -10.73 2.73 -15.43
C LYS A 111 -9.41 1.97 -15.35
N PHE A 112 -9.34 1.10 -14.36
CA PHE A 112 -8.25 0.15 -14.13
C PHE A 112 -8.71 -1.26 -14.50
N SER A 113 -7.87 -2.03 -15.17
CA SER A 113 -8.13 -3.45 -15.38
C SER A 113 -8.12 -4.20 -14.04
N VAL A 114 -7.17 -3.86 -13.16
CA VAL A 114 -7.02 -4.52 -11.85
C VAL A 114 -6.69 -3.50 -10.78
N ALA A 115 -7.34 -3.59 -9.63
CA ALA A 115 -6.92 -2.96 -8.38
C ALA A 115 -6.37 -4.02 -7.42
N ILE A 116 -5.14 -3.83 -6.93
CA ILE A 116 -4.50 -4.68 -5.93
C ILE A 116 -4.49 -3.90 -4.61
N VAL A 117 -5.14 -4.45 -3.59
CA VAL A 117 -5.25 -3.85 -2.26
C VAL A 117 -4.50 -4.70 -1.26
N SER A 118 -3.36 -4.21 -0.78
CA SER A 118 -2.53 -4.90 0.20
C SER A 118 -2.15 -3.96 1.34
N PRO A 119 -3.05 -3.81 2.33
CA PRO A 119 -2.76 -3.08 3.55
C PRO A 119 -1.86 -3.92 4.49
N VAL A 120 -1.28 -3.27 5.49
CA VAL A 120 -0.43 -3.91 6.49
C VAL A 120 -1.04 -3.98 7.88
N PHE A 121 -1.98 -3.08 8.23
CA PHE A 121 -2.57 -2.97 9.56
C PHE A 121 -3.86 -2.10 9.63
N ASN A 122 -4.92 -2.54 8.95
CA ASN A 122 -6.25 -1.91 8.92
C ASN A 122 -6.22 -0.41 8.55
N GLU A 123 -5.35 0.00 7.65
CA GLU A 123 -5.31 1.35 7.10
C GLU A 123 -6.21 1.56 5.88
N VAL A 124 -6.81 0.49 5.37
CA VAL A 124 -7.84 0.50 4.32
C VAL A 124 -9.06 -0.24 4.85
N SER A 125 -10.23 0.37 4.76
CA SER A 125 -11.49 -0.25 5.18
C SER A 125 -12.10 -1.15 4.10
N ASP A 126 -12.92 -2.11 4.50
CA ASP A 126 -13.66 -2.98 3.58
C ASP A 126 -14.69 -2.22 2.75
N GLU A 127 -15.27 -1.13 3.28
CA GLU A 127 -16.14 -0.26 2.49
C GLU A 127 -15.37 0.43 1.35
N VAL A 128 -14.12 0.84 1.58
CA VAL A 128 -13.27 1.38 0.51
C VAL A 128 -12.96 0.32 -0.54
N VAL A 129 -12.68 -0.91 -0.12
CA VAL A 129 -12.46 -2.03 -1.06
C VAL A 129 -13.69 -2.25 -1.95
N ALA A 130 -14.90 -2.18 -1.37
CA ALA A 130 -16.14 -2.33 -2.12
C ALA A 130 -16.32 -1.23 -3.19
N GLU A 131 -15.90 0.00 -2.89
CA GLU A 131 -15.99 1.13 -3.82
C GLU A 131 -15.06 1.03 -5.02
N LEU A 132 -13.98 0.25 -4.93
CA LEU A 132 -13.03 0.08 -6.04
C LEU A 132 -13.67 -0.55 -7.28
N LYS A 133 -14.77 -1.31 -7.14
CA LYS A 133 -15.55 -1.83 -8.27
C LYS A 133 -16.05 -0.73 -9.21
N ARG A 134 -16.16 0.51 -8.72
CA ARG A 134 -16.53 1.67 -9.54
C ARG A 134 -15.44 2.06 -10.52
N VAL A 135 -14.17 1.78 -10.22
CA VAL A 135 -13.01 2.21 -11.01
C VAL A 135 -12.15 1.07 -11.52
N ALA A 136 -12.37 -0.17 -11.09
CA ALA A 136 -11.61 -1.34 -11.52
C ALA A 136 -12.50 -2.50 -11.97
N ASP A 137 -12.06 -3.27 -12.98
CA ASP A 137 -12.77 -4.47 -13.45
C ASP A 137 -12.58 -5.64 -12.47
N TYR A 138 -11.37 -5.80 -11.94
CA TYR A 138 -11.04 -6.80 -10.92
C TYR A 138 -10.45 -6.14 -9.67
N VAL A 139 -10.79 -6.66 -8.49
CA VAL A 139 -10.22 -6.24 -7.21
C VAL A 139 -9.59 -7.46 -6.54
N VAL A 140 -8.27 -7.40 -6.35
CA VAL A 140 -7.46 -8.41 -5.66
C VAL A 140 -7.11 -7.88 -4.28
N VAL A 141 -7.36 -8.67 -3.25
CA VAL A 141 -7.18 -8.25 -1.85
C VAL A 141 -6.20 -9.18 -1.15
N ASP A 142 -5.16 -8.61 -0.56
CA ASP A 142 -4.32 -9.30 0.41
C ASP A 142 -4.95 -9.16 1.80
N MET A 143 -5.46 -10.28 2.30
CA MET A 143 -6.19 -10.37 3.57
C MET A 143 -5.34 -10.02 4.80
N GLN A 144 -4.01 -10.09 4.70
CA GLN A 144 -3.11 -9.91 5.84
C GLN A 144 -3.38 -8.60 6.60
N GLY A 145 -3.57 -7.49 5.87
CA GLY A 145 -3.78 -6.18 6.48
C GLY A 145 -5.14 -6.01 7.17
N PHE A 146 -6.13 -6.86 6.87
CA PHE A 146 -7.49 -6.80 7.43
C PHE A 146 -7.66 -7.69 8.67
N VAL A 147 -6.83 -8.74 8.79
CA VAL A 147 -6.94 -9.70 9.91
C VAL A 147 -5.98 -9.38 11.05
N ARG A 148 -4.92 -8.59 10.80
CA ARG A 148 -3.97 -8.19 11.84
C ARG A 148 -4.65 -7.33 12.90
N ARG A 149 -4.41 -7.68 14.16
CA ARG A 149 -4.91 -6.95 15.33
C ARG A 149 -3.76 -6.74 16.30
N CYS A 150 -3.78 -5.61 16.99
CA CYS A 150 -2.98 -5.44 18.20
C CYS A 150 -3.91 -5.80 19.33
N GLU A 151 -3.58 -6.85 20.08
CA GLU A 151 -4.18 -7.00 21.39
C GLU A 151 -3.68 -5.82 22.22
N ASN A 152 -4.61 -5.05 22.80
CA ASN A 152 -4.23 -4.12 23.86
C ASN A 152 -3.72 -4.99 25.00
N SER A 153 -2.41 -5.04 25.19
CA SER A 153 -1.85 -5.46 26.46
C SER A 153 -2.42 -4.51 27.51
N GLN A 154 -3.28 -5.02 28.38
CA GLN A 154 -3.70 -4.35 29.61
C GLN A 154 -2.48 -4.10 30.51
#